data_AF-W6Q042-F1
#
_entry.id   AF-W6Q042-F1
#
_cell.length_a   1.000
_cell.length_b   1.000
_cell.length_c   1.000
_cell.angle_alpha   90.00
_cell.angle_beta   90.00
_cell.angle_gamma   90.00
#
_symmetry.space_group_name_H-M   'P 1'
#
loop_
_entity.id
_entity.type
_entity.pdbx_description
1 polymer ?
#
loop_
_entity_poly.entity_id
_entity_poly.type
_entity_poly.pdbx_seq_one_letter_code
_entity_poly.pdbx_strand_id
1 'polypeptide(L)'
;MRSESEKQRKYADYDVQEDDTPDTRLLAIQKWRVCTLFIFDISNNYWDPTLGHLAEQNKLPVVVAHLSRRKVAYKPHPGTRERINKDVAFFHDANGFGGTPPFIEDHTLESPPVYSNSRSLVNSGP
;
A
#
# COMPACT_ATOMS: atom_id res chain seq x y z
N MET A 1 48.44 -13.66 -18.19
CA MET A 1 47.07 -13.99 -18.64
C MET A 1 46.45 -14.91 -17.60
N ARG A 2 45.46 -14.42 -16.84
CA ARG A 2 44.81 -15.16 -15.76
C ARG A 2 43.59 -15.90 -16.34
N SER A 3 43.54 -17.22 -16.22
CA SER A 3 42.63 -18.08 -16.99
C SER A 3 41.16 -17.90 -16.59
N GLU A 4 40.27 -17.90 -17.58
CA GLU A 4 38.81 -17.74 -17.46
C GLU A 4 38.14 -18.71 -16.46
N SER A 5 38.78 -19.85 -16.15
CA SER A 5 38.29 -20.82 -15.16
C SER A 5 38.35 -20.33 -13.70
N GLU A 6 39.19 -19.35 -13.36
CA GLU A 6 39.16 -18.69 -12.03
C GLU A 6 38.00 -17.69 -11.90
N LYS A 7 37.48 -17.15 -13.02
CA LYS A 7 36.33 -16.24 -13.00
C LYS A 7 35.03 -17.01 -12.81
N GLN A 8 34.87 -18.17 -13.44
CA GLN A 8 33.64 -18.96 -13.36
C GLN A 8 33.36 -19.48 -11.93
N ARG A 9 34.41 -19.76 -11.14
CA ARG A 9 34.27 -20.20 -9.74
C ARG A 9 33.84 -19.09 -8.79
N LYS A 10 34.02 -17.82 -9.16
CA LYS A 10 33.67 -16.68 -8.29
C LYS A 10 32.18 -16.31 -8.34
N TYR A 11 31.42 -16.90 -9.27
CA TYR A 11 29.99 -16.62 -9.43
C TYR A 11 29.06 -17.75 -8.98
N ALA A 12 29.60 -18.90 -8.57
CA ALA A 12 28.80 -20.07 -8.20
C ALA A 12 28.53 -20.20 -6.69
N ASP A 13 28.95 -19.23 -5.88
CA ASP A 13 28.88 -19.26 -4.42
C ASP A 13 28.30 -17.95 -3.85
N TYR A 14 27.37 -17.34 -4.59
CA TYR A 14 26.42 -16.44 -3.97
C TYR A 14 25.25 -17.30 -3.52
N ASP A 15 25.31 -17.77 -2.28
CA ASP A 15 24.09 -18.06 -1.55
C ASP A 15 23.15 -16.88 -1.77
N VAL A 16 22.02 -17.14 -2.43
CA VAL A 16 20.89 -16.22 -2.40
C VAL A 16 20.43 -16.26 -0.95
N GLN A 17 20.99 -15.39 -0.11
CA GLN A 17 20.37 -15.10 1.16
C GLN A 17 18.95 -14.64 0.80
N GLU A 18 17.94 -15.42 1.22
CA GLU A 18 16.58 -14.92 1.24
C GLU A 18 16.64 -13.57 1.98
N ASP A 19 16.25 -12.53 1.27
CA ASP A 19 16.39 -11.15 1.73
C ASP A 19 15.46 -11.00 2.94
N ASP A 20 16.00 -11.10 4.15
CA ASP A 20 15.32 -10.89 5.45
C ASP A 20 14.73 -9.45 5.58
N THR A 21 14.80 -8.65 4.51
CA THR A 21 14.08 -7.39 4.39
C THR A 21 12.58 -7.62 4.57
N PRO A 22 11.94 -6.96 5.53
CA PRO A 22 10.51 -7.10 5.72
C PRO A 22 9.74 -6.67 4.47
N ASP A 23 8.74 -7.46 4.09
CA ASP A 23 7.93 -7.22 2.90
C ASP A 23 7.34 -5.80 2.88
N THR A 24 7.54 -5.09 1.77
CA THR A 24 6.81 -3.87 1.46
C THR A 24 5.65 -4.22 0.53
N ARG A 25 4.43 -3.82 0.90
CA ARG A 25 3.21 -4.16 0.17
C ARG A 25 2.50 -2.89 -0.27
N LEU A 26 2.11 -2.81 -1.55
CA LEU A 26 1.27 -1.72 -2.04
C LEU A 26 -0.17 -2.00 -1.62
N LEU A 27 -0.75 -1.12 -0.80
CA LEU A 27 -2.11 -1.28 -0.27
C LEU A 27 -3.17 -0.66 -1.18
N ALA A 28 -2.94 0.58 -1.60
CA ALA A 28 -3.91 1.31 -2.40
C ALA A 28 -3.27 2.35 -3.32
N ILE A 29 -3.97 2.63 -4.41
CA ILE A 29 -3.67 3.70 -5.35
C ILE A 29 -4.92 4.58 -5.48
N GLN A 30 -4.78 5.87 -5.21
CA GLN A 30 -5.81 6.85 -5.54
C GLN A 30 -5.30 7.78 -6.62
N LYS A 31 -6.02 7.86 -7.73
CA LYS A 31 -5.71 8.80 -8.82
C LYS A 31 -6.67 9.98 -8.74
N TRP A 32 -6.10 11.17 -8.74
CA TRP A 32 -6.80 12.43 -8.81
C TRP A 32 -6.30 13.19 -10.03
N ARG A 33 -7.08 14.16 -10.52
CA ARG A 33 -6.68 14.98 -11.68
C ARG A 33 -5.34 15.70 -11.51
N VAL A 34 -4.94 15.98 -10.26
CA VAL A 34 -3.74 16.75 -9.92
C VAL A 34 -2.63 15.93 -9.26
N CYS A 35 -2.91 14.71 -8.82
CA CYS A 35 -1.93 13.86 -8.14
C CYS A 35 -2.31 12.37 -8.18
N THR A 36 -1.33 11.50 -7.95
CA THR A 36 -1.57 10.09 -7.66
C THR A 36 -0.96 9.77 -6.31
N LEU A 37 -1.76 9.19 -5.43
CA LEU A 37 -1.35 8.75 -4.10
C LEU A 37 -1.11 7.26 -4.16
N PHE A 38 0.06 6.84 -3.66
CA PHE A 38 0.41 5.45 -3.45
C PHE A 38 0.53 5.21 -1.96
N ILE A 39 -0.19 4.21 -1.45
CA ILE A 39 -0.19 3.85 -0.04
C ILE A 39 0.52 2.52 0.09
N PHE A 40 1.65 2.51 0.80
CA PHE A 40 2.44 1.32 1.07
C PHE A 40 2.35 0.95 2.54
N ASP A 41 2.23 -0.34 2.79
CA ASP A 41 2.59 -0.95 4.06
C ASP A 41 4.08 -1.29 4.00
N ILE A 42 4.87 -0.69 4.88
CA ILE A 42 6.33 -0.82 4.86
C ILE A 42 6.73 -1.61 6.10
N SER A 43 7.17 -2.84 5.88
CA SER A 43 7.79 -3.66 6.92
C SER A 43 6.89 -4.02 8.10
N ASN A 44 5.58 -4.12 7.86
CA ASN A 44 4.63 -4.48 8.90
C ASN A 44 4.29 -5.97 8.84
N ASN A 45 4.91 -6.72 9.74
CA ASN A 45 4.73 -8.17 9.84
C ASN A 45 3.56 -8.56 10.76
N TYR A 46 2.97 -7.60 11.47
CA TYR A 46 1.96 -7.86 12.50
C TYR A 46 0.55 -7.40 12.12
N TRP A 47 0.44 -6.53 11.13
CA TRP A 47 -0.87 -6.07 10.66
C TRP A 47 -1.48 -7.12 9.74
N ASP A 48 -2.71 -7.52 10.07
CA ASP A 48 -3.52 -8.45 9.30
C ASP A 48 -4.44 -7.66 8.34
N PRO A 49 -4.18 -7.66 7.02
CA PRO A 49 -5.00 -6.95 6.05
C PRO A 49 -6.44 -7.47 5.97
N THR A 50 -6.71 -8.71 6.42
CA THR A 50 -8.07 -9.27 6.40
C THR A 50 -8.99 -8.55 7.40
N LEU A 51 -8.41 -8.06 8.49
CA LEU A 51 -9.05 -7.23 9.52
C LEU A 51 -8.95 -5.74 9.22
N GLY A 52 -8.29 -5.37 8.11
CA GLY A 52 -8.03 -4.00 7.69
C GLY A 52 -9.27 -3.16 7.38
N HIS A 53 -10.50 -3.64 7.56
CA HIS A 53 -11.73 -2.85 7.49
C HIS A 53 -12.16 -2.29 8.87
N LEU A 54 -11.61 -2.84 9.97
CA LEU A 54 -11.95 -2.45 11.33
C LEU A 54 -11.18 -1.20 11.75
N ALA A 55 -11.85 -0.23 12.36
CA ALA A 55 -11.25 1.04 12.76
C ALA A 55 -10.15 0.86 13.83
N GLU A 56 -10.30 -0.15 14.68
CA GLU A 56 -9.33 -0.48 15.74
C GLU A 56 -8.04 -1.06 15.18
N GLN A 57 -8.10 -1.69 14.01
CA GLN A 57 -6.97 -2.34 13.33
C GLN A 57 -6.22 -1.39 12.38
N ASN A 58 -6.81 -0.24 12.06
CA ASN A 58 -6.20 0.81 11.23
C ASN A 58 -5.83 2.02 12.08
N LYS A 59 -5.05 1.80 13.14
CA LYS A 59 -4.41 2.89 13.91
C LYS A 59 -2.92 2.94 13.58
N LEU A 60 -2.62 2.88 12.29
CA LEU A 60 -1.25 2.69 11.79
C LEU A 60 -0.44 3.99 11.90
N PRO A 61 0.86 3.90 12.26
CA PRO A 61 1.78 5.00 12.05
C PRO A 61 1.90 5.28 10.54
N VAL A 62 1.92 6.57 10.17
CA VAL A 62 1.97 7.00 8.77
C VAL A 62 3.12 7.98 8.59
N VAL A 63 3.84 7.83 7.48
CA VAL A 63 4.78 8.82 6.94
C VAL A 63 4.28 9.24 5.56
N VAL A 64 4.29 10.54 5.28
CA VAL A 64 3.94 11.07 3.96
C VAL A 64 5.22 11.44 3.24
N ALA A 65 5.41 10.89 2.05
CA ALA A 65 6.52 11.21 1.16
C ALA A 65 6.00 11.89 -0.12
N HIS A 66 6.56 13.04 -0.46
CA HIS A 66 6.29 13.74 -1.72
C HIS A 66 7.35 13.40 -2.75
N LEU A 67 6.93 12.73 -3.82
CA LEU A 67 7.76 12.43 -4.98
C LEU A 67 7.67 13.59 -5.98
N SER A 68 8.32 14.71 -5.65
CA SER A 68 8.39 15.90 -6.50
C SER A 68 9.85 16.24 -6.85
N ARG A 69 10.08 17.39 -7.53
CA ARG A 69 11.44 17.94 -7.71
C ARG A 69 12.22 18.05 -6.40
N ARG A 70 11.52 18.21 -5.27
CA ARG A 70 12.07 18.12 -3.93
C ARG A 70 11.54 16.85 -3.26
N LYS A 71 12.46 16.01 -2.79
CA LYS A 71 12.13 14.82 -2.00
C LYS A 71 11.93 15.25 -0.56
N VAL A 72 10.72 15.10 -0.05
CA VAL A 72 10.37 15.46 1.34
C VAL A 72 9.59 14.30 1.94
N ALA A 73 9.99 13.87 3.14
CA ALA A 73 9.25 12.90 3.94
C ALA A 73 9.03 13.47 5.34
N TYR A 74 7.82 13.35 5.88
CA TYR A 74 7.48 13.87 7.19
C TYR A 74 6.37 13.07 7.86
N LYS A 75 6.31 13.17 9.19
CA LYS A 75 5.17 12.70 9.98
C LYS A 75 4.01 13.68 9.78
N PRO A 76 2.85 13.22 9.26
CA PRO A 76 1.73 14.11 8.98
C PRO A 76 1.04 14.58 10.27
N HIS A 77 0.22 15.62 10.15
CA HIS A 77 -0.68 16.08 11.22
C HIS A 77 -1.62 14.92 11.66
N PRO A 78 -1.98 14.81 12.95
CA PRO A 78 -2.83 13.71 13.44
C PRO A 78 -4.13 13.50 12.64
N GLY A 79 -4.80 14.58 12.23
CA GLY A 79 -6.01 14.49 11.39
C GLY A 79 -5.75 13.90 10.00
N THR A 80 -4.62 14.21 9.38
CA THR A 80 -4.23 13.61 8.08
C THR A 80 -3.91 12.13 8.23
N ARG A 81 -3.19 11.75 9.30
CA ARG A 81 -2.94 10.34 9.63
C ARG A 81 -4.26 9.58 9.83
N GLU A 82 -5.18 10.15 10.59
CA GLU A 82 -6.49 9.54 10.84
C GLU A 82 -7.29 9.39 9.56
N ARG A 83 -7.25 10.40 8.67
CA ARG A 83 -7.90 10.33 7.37
C ARG A 83 -7.33 9.21 6.51
N ILE A 84 -6.00 9.11 6.38
CA ILE A 84 -5.35 8.04 5.60
C ILE A 84 -5.74 6.66 6.14
N ASN A 85 -5.74 6.47 7.46
CA ASN A 85 -6.17 5.22 8.07
C ASN A 85 -7.65 4.89 7.80
N LYS A 86 -8.54 5.89 7.85
CA LYS A 86 -9.95 5.72 7.48
C LYS A 86 -10.12 5.36 6.00
N ASP A 87 -9.35 5.97 5.11
CA ASP A 87 -9.41 5.67 3.68
C ASP A 87 -8.91 4.24 3.40
N VAL A 88 -7.83 3.79 4.05
CA VAL A 88 -7.38 2.38 3.99
C VAL A 88 -8.48 1.43 4.47
N ALA A 89 -9.09 1.74 5.63
CA ALA A 89 -10.19 0.93 6.16
C ALA A 89 -11.39 0.85 5.22
N PHE A 90 -11.75 1.99 4.63
CA PHE A 90 -12.79 2.07 3.62
C PHE A 90 -12.46 1.21 2.40
N PHE A 91 -11.22 1.19 1.90
CA PHE A 91 -10.87 0.34 0.76
C PHE A 91 -11.00 -1.15 1.05
N HIS A 92 -10.63 -1.59 2.25
CA HIS A 92 -10.86 -2.97 2.68
C HIS A 92 -12.35 -3.32 2.78
N ASP A 93 -13.17 -2.38 3.25
CA ASP A 93 -14.63 -2.55 3.33
C ASP A 93 -15.24 -2.60 1.93
N ALA A 94 -14.93 -1.63 1.07
CA ALA A 94 -15.56 -1.43 -0.22
C ALA A 94 -15.24 -2.52 -1.27
N ASN A 95 -14.14 -3.25 -1.09
CA ASN A 95 -13.73 -4.36 -1.98
C ASN A 95 -14.20 -5.74 -1.49
N GLY A 96 -14.83 -5.83 -0.32
CA GLY A 96 -15.56 -7.02 0.09
C GLY A 96 -14.70 -8.10 0.75
N PHE A 97 -15.36 -9.18 1.13
CA PHE A 97 -14.71 -10.34 1.73
C PHE A 97 -13.75 -10.98 0.74
N GLY A 98 -12.53 -11.25 1.16
CA GLY A 98 -11.47 -11.79 0.29
C GLY A 98 -10.82 -10.77 -0.66
N GLY A 99 -11.30 -9.52 -0.69
CA GLY A 99 -10.62 -8.43 -1.39
C GLY A 99 -9.23 -8.22 -0.81
N THR A 100 -8.21 -8.33 -1.66
CA THR A 100 -6.80 -8.16 -1.28
C THR A 100 -6.20 -6.97 -2.03
N PRO A 101 -5.31 -6.20 -1.38
CA PRO A 101 -4.64 -5.08 -2.03
C PRO A 101 -3.73 -5.56 -3.19
N PRO A 102 -3.38 -4.66 -4.14
CA PRO A 102 -3.66 -3.23 -4.12
C PRO A 102 -5.07 -2.85 -4.56
N PHE A 103 -5.73 -1.97 -3.80
CA PHE A 103 -7.02 -1.38 -4.19
C PHE A 103 -6.82 -0.14 -5.04
N ILE A 104 -7.60 0.03 -6.10
CA ILE A 104 -7.44 1.16 -7.03
C ILE A 104 -8.73 1.97 -7.08
N GLU A 105 -8.61 3.26 -6.81
CA GLU A 105 -9.68 4.25 -6.94
C GLU A 105 -9.25 5.34 -7.93
N ASP A 106 -10.01 5.53 -9.01
CA ASP A 106 -9.68 6.45 -10.08
C ASP A 106 -10.71 7.59 -10.20
N HIS A 107 -10.40 8.73 -9.61
CA HIS A 107 -11.21 9.96 -9.68
C HIS A 107 -10.96 10.78 -10.95
N THR A 108 -10.16 10.28 -11.89
CA THR A 108 -9.94 10.97 -13.17
C THR A 108 -11.01 10.64 -14.20
N LEU A 109 -11.75 9.54 -13.99
CA LEU A 109 -12.87 9.13 -14.83
C LEU A 109 -14.07 10.08 -14.68
N GLU A 110 -14.92 10.14 -15.70
CA GLU A 110 -16.11 10.99 -15.69
C GLU A 110 -17.19 10.49 -14.70
N SER A 111 -17.19 9.19 -14.41
CA SER A 111 -18.07 8.57 -13.43
C SER A 111 -17.37 8.39 -12.08
N PRO A 112 -18.05 8.64 -10.94
CA PRO A 112 -17.53 8.32 -9.62
C PRO A 112 -17.18 6.82 -9.48
N PRO A 113 -16.22 6.47 -8.60
CA PRO A 113 -15.94 5.07 -8.26
C PRO A 113 -17.20 4.36 -7.75
N VAL A 114 -17.44 3.15 -8.26
CA VAL A 114 -18.56 2.30 -7.85
C VAL A 114 -18.04 1.09 -7.08
N TYR A 115 -18.60 0.86 -5.90
CA TYR A 115 -18.20 -0.19 -4.98
C TYR A 115 -19.28 -1.26 -4.89
N SER A 116 -19.24 -2.22 -5.80
CA SER A 116 -20.27 -3.25 -5.93
C SER A 116 -20.18 -4.39 -4.90
N ASN A 117 -19.08 -4.47 -4.15
CA ASN A 117 -18.79 -5.58 -3.25
C ASN A 117 -18.47 -5.10 -1.82
N SER A 118 -19.21 -4.13 -1.28
CA SER A 118 -18.94 -3.65 0.08
C SER A 118 -19.21 -4.72 1.15
N ARG A 119 -18.31 -4.89 2.14
CA ARG A 119 -18.53 -5.80 3.30
C ARG A 119 -19.64 -5.27 4.19
N SER A 120 -19.58 -3.98 4.49
CA SER A 120 -20.66 -3.29 5.19
C SER A 120 -21.77 -3.00 4.19
N LEU A 121 -23.01 -3.32 4.55
CA LEU A 121 -24.18 -2.82 3.83
C LEU A 121 -24.17 -1.31 3.99
N VAL A 122 -23.61 -0.59 3.01
CA VAL A 122 -23.91 0.82 2.87
C VAL A 122 -25.41 0.83 2.57
N ASN A 123 -26.23 1.25 3.53
CA ASN A 123 -27.58 1.64 3.21
C ASN A 123 -27.45 2.78 2.20
N SER A 124 -27.50 2.44 0.92
CA SER A 124 -27.76 3.38 -0.17
C SER A 124 -29.22 3.82 -0.01
N GLY A 125 -29.46 4.62 1.03
CA GLY A 125 -30.68 5.41 1.18
C GLY A 125 -30.66 6.56 0.17
N PRO A 126 -31.86 7.04 -0.22
CA PRO A 126 -32.09 7.83 -1.43
C PRO A 126 -31.33 9.16 -1.48
#